data_AF-A0A6N9V694-F1
#
_entry.id   AF-A0A6N9V694-F1
#
_cell.length_a   1.000
_cell.length_b   1.000
_cell.length_c   1.000
_cell.angle_alpha   90.00
_cell.angle_beta   90.00
_cell.angle_gamma   90.00
#
_symmetry.space_group_name_H-M   'P 1'
#
loop_
_entity.id
_entity.type
_entity.pdbx_description
1 polymer ?
#
loop_
_entity_poly.entity_id
_entity_poly.type
_entity_poly.pdbx_seq_one_letter_code
_entity_poly.pdbx_strand_id
1 'polypeptide(L)'
;TIGLLLPESRTTRYESFDYPLIKAKVKELCDDCEINYKNAAENVSTQKQQFDDLVSSGVKVIILDAVDSGATKSWVDGAEKKGVKVVAYDRLAEGNVSAYVSFDNEKIG
;
A
#
# COMPACT_ATOMS: atom_id res chain seq x y z
N THR A 1 -11.53 7.37 3.37
CA THR A 1 -10.38 7.34 2.45
C THR A 1 -9.43 6.21 2.81
N ILE A 2 -9.00 5.45 1.81
CA ILE A 2 -8.01 4.37 1.88
C ILE A 2 -6.76 4.84 1.14
N GLY A 3 -5.58 4.69 1.74
CA GLY A 3 -4.32 4.95 1.06
C GLY A 3 -3.91 3.76 0.19
N LEU A 4 -3.45 4.02 -1.04
CA LEU A 4 -2.84 3.01 -1.90
C LEU A 4 -1.45 3.50 -2.32
N LEU A 5 -0.42 2.79 -1.87
CA LEU A 5 0.98 3.08 -2.20
C LEU A 5 1.53 1.97 -3.07
N LEU A 6 1.83 2.29 -4.33
CA LEU A 6 2.46 1.36 -5.27
C LEU A 6 3.94 1.75 -5.49
N PRO A 7 4.81 0.77 -5.79
CA PRO A 7 6.25 0.99 -5.72
C PRO A 7 6.78 1.71 -6.95
N GLU A 8 6.20 1.49 -8.13
CA GLU A 8 6.75 1.95 -9.40
C GLU A 8 5.72 1.94 -10.54
N SER A 9 6.07 2.52 -11.70
CA SER A 9 5.20 2.62 -12.89
C SER A 9 5.88 2.19 -14.18
N ARG A 10 7.09 1.60 -14.10
CA ARG A 10 7.80 0.98 -15.23
C ARG A 10 7.10 -0.30 -15.64
N THR A 11 6.60 -1.10 -14.70
CA THR A 11 5.67 -2.17 -15.06
C THR A 11 4.30 -1.57 -15.35
N THR A 12 3.75 -1.90 -16.51
CA THR A 12 2.42 -1.46 -16.91
C THR A 12 1.33 -2.02 -15.98
N ARG A 13 1.64 -3.10 -15.26
CA ARG A 13 0.72 -3.82 -14.39
C ARG A 13 0.03 -2.90 -13.39
N TYR A 14 0.79 -2.13 -12.62
CA TYR A 14 0.26 -1.31 -11.53
C TYR A 14 -0.74 -0.25 -12.00
N GLU A 15 -0.44 0.42 -13.11
CA GLU A 15 -1.31 1.47 -13.67
C GLU A 15 -2.46 0.89 -14.51
N SER A 16 -2.22 -0.22 -15.21
CA SER A 16 -3.20 -0.78 -16.14
C SER A 16 -4.21 -1.71 -15.46
N PHE A 17 -3.84 -2.33 -14.33
CA PHE A 17 -4.64 -3.35 -13.67
C PHE A 17 -4.81 -3.08 -12.17
N ASP A 18 -3.74 -3.07 -11.38
CA ASP A 18 -3.85 -3.08 -9.91
C ASP A 18 -4.60 -1.85 -9.39
N TYR A 19 -4.17 -0.63 -9.74
CA TYR A 19 -4.87 0.58 -9.33
C TYR A 19 -6.34 0.65 -9.82
N PRO A 20 -6.65 0.51 -11.13
CA PRO A 20 -8.03 0.62 -11.59
C PRO A 20 -8.94 -0.47 -11.01
N LEU A 21 -8.46 -1.70 -10.85
CA LEU A 21 -9.24 -2.80 -10.28
C LEU A 21 -9.48 -2.60 -8.77
N ILE A 22 -8.46 -2.21 -8.00
CA ILE A 22 -8.61 -1.89 -6.58
C ILE A 22 -9.61 -0.75 -6.40
N LYS A 23 -9.48 0.32 -7.18
CA LYS A 23 -10.39 1.47 -7.13
C LYS A 23 -11.83 1.09 -7.46
N ALA A 24 -12.04 0.31 -8.52
CA ALA A 24 -13.37 -0.15 -8.91
C ALA A 24 -14.00 -1.02 -7.81
N LYS A 25 -13.24 -1.97 -7.25
CA LYS A 25 -13.76 -2.87 -6.22
C LYS A 25 -14.07 -2.16 -4.91
N VAL A 26 -13.22 -1.21 -4.50
CA VAL A 26 -13.49 -0.38 -3.31
C VAL A 26 -14.75 0.44 -3.50
N LYS A 27 -14.96 1.04 -4.67
CA LYS A 27 -16.18 1.79 -4.97
C LYS A 27 -17.43 0.90 -4.93
N GLU A 28 -17.35 -0.31 -5.49
CA GLU A 28 -18.46 -1.29 -5.45
C GLU A 28 -18.85 -1.70 -4.01
N LEU A 29 -17.86 -1.86 -3.13
CA LEU A 29 -18.08 -2.28 -1.75
C LEU A 29 -18.44 -1.12 -0.80
N CYS A 30 -18.04 0.10 -1.15
CA CYS A 30 -18.21 1.28 -0.33
C CYS A 30 -18.28 2.52 -1.23
N ASP A 31 -19.49 2.99 -1.50
CA ASP A 31 -19.72 4.13 -2.39
C ASP A 31 -19.07 5.42 -1.89
N ASP A 32 -18.96 5.62 -0.57
CA ASP A 32 -18.35 6.83 0.02
C ASP A 32 -16.82 6.69 0.23
N CYS A 33 -16.24 5.53 -0.12
CA CYS A 33 -14.81 5.30 0.03
C CYS A 33 -14.03 5.85 -1.16
N GLU A 34 -13.05 6.69 -0.86
CA GLU A 34 -12.08 7.18 -1.84
C GLU A 34 -10.72 6.51 -1.69
N ILE A 35 -10.02 6.34 -2.81
CA ILE A 35 -8.63 5.89 -2.87
C ILE A 35 -7.72 7.10 -3.02
N ASN A 36 -6.83 7.31 -2.04
CA ASN A 36 -5.71 8.23 -2.15
C ASN A 36 -4.51 7.45 -2.68
N TYR A 37 -4.34 7.49 -4.00
CA TYR A 37 -3.30 6.77 -4.71
C TYR A 37 -2.01 7.58 -4.80
N LYS A 38 -0.88 6.96 -4.48
CA LYS A 38 0.46 7.50 -4.74
C LYS A 38 1.40 6.41 -5.27
N ASN A 39 2.32 6.82 -6.15
CA ASN A 39 3.37 5.97 -6.70
C ASN A 39 4.74 6.47 -6.22
N ALA A 40 5.60 5.56 -5.76
CA ALA A 40 6.90 5.92 -5.20
C ALA A 40 8.04 6.02 -6.23
N ALA A 41 7.80 5.63 -7.49
CA ALA A 41 8.81 5.63 -8.55
C ALA A 41 10.15 5.00 -8.11
N GLU A 42 10.07 3.85 -7.44
CA GLU A 42 11.20 3.05 -6.90
C GLU A 42 12.02 3.75 -5.82
N ASN A 43 11.52 4.83 -5.24
CA ASN A 43 12.24 5.60 -4.25
C ASN A 43 11.68 5.37 -2.84
N VAL A 44 12.46 4.67 -2.00
CA VAL A 44 12.09 4.34 -0.60
C VAL A 44 11.79 5.60 0.22
N SER A 45 12.59 6.66 0.06
CA SER A 45 12.37 7.91 0.80
C SER A 45 11.09 8.62 0.39
N THR A 46 10.75 8.57 -0.90
CA THR A 46 9.50 9.09 -1.43
C THR A 46 8.32 8.27 -0.88
N GLN A 47 8.41 6.95 -0.89
CA GLN A 47 7.37 6.08 -0.33
C GLN A 47 7.15 6.34 1.16
N LYS A 48 8.22 6.58 1.93
CA LYS A 48 8.13 6.98 3.33
C LYS A 48 7.36 8.28 3.51
N GLN A 49 7.72 9.32 2.76
CA GLN A 49 7.03 10.61 2.85
C GLN A 49 5.55 10.45 2.52
N GLN A 50 5.23 9.72 1.46
CA GLN A 50 3.86 9.43 1.05
C GLN A 50 3.07 8.68 2.14
N PHE A 51 3.70 7.71 2.80
CA PHE A 51 3.12 6.97 3.92
C PHE A 51 2.85 7.87 5.13
N ASP A 52 3.82 8.70 5.52
CA ASP A 52 3.67 9.63 6.63
C ASP A 52 2.56 10.67 6.37
N ASP A 53 2.44 11.16 5.14
CA ASP A 53 1.38 12.07 4.73
C ASP A 53 0.01 11.44 4.91
N LEU A 54 -0.15 10.17 4.49
CA LEU A 54 -1.41 9.43 4.64
C LEU A 54 -1.77 9.23 6.10
N VAL A 55 -0.82 8.79 6.93
CA VAL A 55 -1.02 8.63 8.37
C VAL A 55 -1.40 9.97 9.02
N SER A 56 -0.73 11.05 8.66
CA SER A 56 -1.00 12.40 9.17
C SER A 56 -2.35 12.94 8.71
N SER A 57 -2.79 12.57 7.51
CA SER A 57 -4.11 12.89 6.96
C SER A 57 -5.25 12.08 7.59
N GLY A 58 -4.93 11.16 8.51
CA GLY A 58 -5.93 10.42 9.28
C GLY A 58 -6.58 9.25 8.55
N VAL A 59 -5.96 8.73 7.47
CA VAL A 59 -6.48 7.51 6.82
C VAL A 59 -6.48 6.35 7.81
N LYS A 60 -7.45 5.45 7.70
CA LYS A 60 -7.58 4.31 8.62
C LYS A 60 -6.97 3.01 8.08
N VAL A 61 -6.76 2.95 6.77
CA VAL A 61 -6.18 1.79 6.09
C VAL A 61 -5.20 2.28 5.02
N ILE A 62 -4.02 1.65 4.96
CA ILE A 62 -3.04 1.81 3.90
C ILE A 62 -2.80 0.44 3.26
N ILE A 63 -3.01 0.34 1.96
CA ILE A 63 -2.54 -0.76 1.12
C ILE A 63 -1.13 -0.39 0.66
N LEU A 64 -0.14 -1.19 1.03
CA LEU A 64 1.27 -0.90 0.81
C LEU A 64 1.91 -2.03 -0.01
N ASP A 65 2.35 -1.68 -1.21
CA ASP A 65 3.30 -2.48 -1.98
C ASP A 65 4.69 -1.83 -1.84
N ALA A 66 5.56 -2.46 -1.05
CA ALA A 66 6.79 -1.87 -0.56
C ALA A 66 7.86 -1.79 -1.66
N VAL A 67 8.49 -0.62 -1.81
CA VAL A 67 9.72 -0.48 -2.60
C VAL A 67 10.84 -1.32 -1.99
N ASP A 68 10.97 -1.28 -0.66
CA ASP A 68 11.92 -2.07 0.14
C ASP A 68 11.22 -2.59 1.39
N SER A 69 11.12 -3.91 1.54
CA SER A 69 10.39 -4.55 2.65
C SER A 69 11.06 -4.29 4.01
N GLY A 70 12.39 -4.27 4.08
CA GLY A 70 13.12 -4.12 5.34
C GLY A 70 13.00 -2.71 5.92
N ALA A 71 12.82 -1.71 5.05
CA ALA A 71 12.63 -0.32 5.46
C ALA A 71 11.28 -0.07 6.16
N THR A 72 10.24 -0.88 5.90
CA THR A 72 8.87 -0.56 6.32
C THR A 72 8.58 -0.82 7.79
N LYS A 73 9.39 -1.65 8.48
CA LYS A 73 9.09 -2.12 9.85
C LYS A 73 8.70 -1.00 10.80
N SER A 74 9.55 0.02 10.89
CA SER A 74 9.33 1.15 11.81
C SER A 74 8.12 2.01 11.41
N TRP A 75 7.77 2.04 10.12
CA TRP A 75 6.67 2.84 9.58
C TRP A 75 5.34 2.17 9.92
N VAL A 76 5.24 0.86 9.66
CA VAL A 76 4.07 0.04 9.94
C VAL A 76 3.81 -0.04 11.44
N ASP A 77 4.83 -0.32 12.25
CA ASP A 77 4.70 -0.37 13.71
C ASP A 77 4.28 1.01 14.29
N GLY A 78 4.70 2.11 13.67
CA GLY A 78 4.29 3.46 14.05
C GLY A 78 2.86 3.82 13.64
N ALA A 79 2.41 3.35 12.48
CA ALA A 79 1.06 3.54 11.98
C ALA A 79 0.03 2.77 12.80
N GLU A 80 0.34 1.53 13.19
CA GLU A 80 -0.51 0.69 14.02
C GLU A 80 -0.80 1.33 15.38
N LYS A 81 0.22 1.89 16.04
CA LYS A 81 0.06 2.68 17.29
C LYS A 81 -0.83 3.90 17.14
N LYS A 82 -1.00 4.43 15.92
CA LYS A 82 -1.91 5.54 15.59
C LYS A 82 -3.29 5.06 15.13
N GLY A 83 -3.55 3.76 15.21
CA GLY A 83 -4.81 3.14 14.80
C GLY A 83 -4.98 3.05 13.27
N VAL A 84 -3.89 3.10 12.51
CA VAL A 84 -3.89 2.92 11.05
C VAL A 84 -3.48 1.48 10.74
N LYS A 85 -4.36 0.75 10.05
CA LYS A 85 -4.07 -0.62 9.62
C LYS A 85 -3.28 -0.61 8.32
N VAL A 86 -2.26 -1.46 8.22
CA VAL A 86 -1.47 -1.63 6.99
C VAL A 86 -1.72 -3.03 6.43
N VAL A 87 -2.05 -3.10 5.15
CA VAL A 87 -2.15 -4.34 4.38
C VAL A 87 -0.99 -4.37 3.40
N ALA A 88 -0.10 -5.35 3.53
CA ALA A 88 0.95 -5.59 2.55
C ALA A 88 0.34 -6.19 1.27
N TYR A 89 0.73 -5.68 0.11
CA TYR A 89 0.18 -6.06 -1.19
C TYR A 89 1.29 -6.35 -2.19
N ASP A 90 1.20 -7.48 -2.90
CA ASP A 90 2.15 -8.00 -3.88
C ASP A 90 3.53 -8.31 -3.28
N ARG A 91 4.23 -7.28 -2.79
CA ARG A 91 5.49 -7.38 -2.07
C ARG A 91 5.26 -7.35 -0.57
N LEU A 92 6.02 -8.16 0.15
CA LEU A 92 5.97 -8.17 1.61
C LEU A 92 6.38 -6.80 2.16
N ALA A 93 5.77 -6.41 3.27
CA ALA A 93 6.22 -5.30 4.11
C ALA A 93 6.49 -5.85 5.51
N GLU A 94 7.61 -5.47 6.11
CA GLU A 94 7.89 -5.80 7.51
C GLU A 94 7.11 -4.90 8.48
N GLY A 95 6.95 -5.40 9.71
CA GLY A 95 6.21 -4.73 10.80
C GLY A 95 4.90 -5.45 11.13
N ASN A 96 4.10 -4.84 11.99
CA ASN A 96 2.80 -5.38 12.41
C ASN A 96 1.70 -5.16 11.35
N VAL A 97 1.86 -5.80 10.19
CA VAL A 97 0.86 -5.76 9.10
C VAL A 97 -0.40 -6.52 9.50
N SER A 98 -1.56 -5.98 9.14
CA SER A 98 -2.86 -6.60 9.43
C SER A 98 -3.19 -7.75 8.50
N ALA A 99 -2.63 -7.75 7.30
CA ALA A 99 -2.77 -8.82 6.30
C ALA A 99 -1.65 -8.69 5.26
N TYR A 100 -1.39 -9.79 4.55
CA TYR A 100 -0.55 -9.84 3.37
C TYR A 100 -1.32 -10.50 2.23
N VAL A 101 -1.40 -9.83 1.08
CA VAL A 101 -2.08 -10.30 -0.13
C VAL A 101 -1.05 -10.37 -1.24
N SER A 102 -0.77 -11.56 -1.76
CA SER A 102 0.16 -11.77 -2.86
C SER A 102 -0.23 -13.01 -3.65
N PHE A 103 0.50 -13.27 -4.73
CA PHE A 103 0.39 -14.51 -5.47
C PHE A 103 1.15 -15.65 -4.76
N ASP A 104 0.87 -16.88 -5.17
CA ASP A 104 1.64 -18.05 -4.75
C ASP A 104 3.03 -18.01 -5.39
N ASN A 105 3.95 -17.31 -4.72
CA ASN A 105 5.30 -17.06 -5.23
C ASN A 105 6.13 -18.33 -5.41
N GLU A 106 5.78 -19.45 -4.74
CA GLU A 106 6.48 -20.73 -4.91
C GLU A 106 6.18 -21.40 -6.25
N LYS A 107 5.06 -21.07 -6.91
CA LYS A 107 4.67 -21.64 -8.21
C LYS A 107 5.07 -20.82 -9.42
N ILE A 108 5.54 -19.59 -9.20
CA ILE A 108 5.85 -18.62 -10.25
C ILE A 108 7.37 -18.58 -10.54
N GLY A 109 8.20 -19.17 -9.67
CA GLY A 109 9.67 -19.25 -9.77
C GLY A 109 10.21 -20.52 -10.41
#